data_AF-A0A7S9D2Q2-F1
#
_entry.id   AF-A0A7S9D2Q2-F1
#
_cell.length_a   1.000
_cell.length_b   1.000
_cell.length_c   1.000
_cell.angle_alpha   90.00
_cell.angle_beta   90.00
_cell.angle_gamma   90.00
#
_symmetry.space_group_name_H-M   'P 1'
#
loop_
_entity.id
_entity.type
_entity.pdbx_description
1 polymer ?
#
loop_
_entity_poly.entity_id
_entity_poly.type
_entity_poly.pdbx_seq_one_letter_code
_entity_poly.pdbx_strand_id
1 'polypeptide(L)'
;MRALRLRKAGCSRGAIAIAGIFVAGAPAWSFGAGSSRNPDYLAMLPANVQKIVVGRCNGAAHPHQYFATFFYNSAEMHLHYDRLSCDGPNRFCTPTGCLHEVYVRHGGGYMLSRSYYGR
;
A
#
# COMPACT_ATOMS: atom_id res chain seq x y z
N MET A 1 -18.25 74.39 -32.38
CA MET A 1 -17.28 74.82 -31.34
C MET A 1 -17.81 74.38 -29.98
N ARG A 2 -16.89 74.00 -29.08
CA ARG A 2 -16.97 73.79 -27.61
C ARG A 2 -18.18 74.45 -26.93
N ALA A 3 -18.83 73.98 -25.86
CA ALA A 3 -18.39 73.27 -24.65
C ALA A 3 -19.69 72.74 -23.96
N LEU A 4 -19.76 71.52 -23.42
CA LEU A 4 -19.34 71.08 -22.09
C LEU A 4 -20.26 71.52 -20.93
N ARG A 5 -20.58 70.54 -20.07
CA ARG A 5 -20.99 70.61 -18.64
C ARG A 5 -22.51 70.63 -18.38
N LEU A 6 -23.09 69.89 -17.43
CA LEU A 6 -22.70 68.82 -16.49
C LEU A 6 -23.95 68.48 -15.64
N ARG A 7 -23.95 67.29 -15.00
CA ARG A 7 -24.71 66.90 -13.76
C ARG A 7 -26.19 66.51 -13.96
N LYS A 8 -26.77 65.52 -13.26
CA LYS A 8 -26.36 64.82 -12.03
C LYS A 8 -27.15 63.50 -11.87
N ALA A 9 -26.47 62.50 -11.30
CA ALA A 9 -26.88 61.47 -10.34
C ALA A 9 -28.31 60.87 -10.33
N GLY A 10 -28.35 59.53 -10.44
CA GLY A 10 -29.34 58.63 -9.83
C GLY A 10 -28.77 57.21 -9.92
N CYS A 11 -28.06 56.71 -8.91
CA CYS A 11 -28.59 55.99 -7.75
C CYS A 11 -29.55 54.84 -8.13
N SER A 12 -28.98 53.72 -8.58
CA SER A 12 -29.71 52.47 -8.76
C SER A 12 -28.93 51.31 -8.16
N ARG A 13 -29.15 51.16 -6.86
CA ARG A 13 -29.27 49.93 -6.08
C ARG A 13 -28.88 48.62 -6.79
N GLY A 14 -27.93 47.93 -6.15
CA GLY A 14 -28.03 46.47 -5.97
C GLY A 14 -27.26 45.63 -6.99
N ALA A 15 -26.00 45.35 -6.66
CA ALA A 15 -25.37 44.10 -7.09
C ALA A 15 -24.80 43.45 -5.83
N ILE A 16 -25.53 42.46 -5.32
CA ILE A 16 -25.00 41.53 -4.31
C ILE A 16 -23.89 40.76 -5.02
N ALA A 17 -22.64 41.08 -4.69
CA ALA A 17 -21.51 40.26 -5.08
C ALA A 17 -21.65 38.93 -4.34
N ILE A 18 -22.05 37.88 -5.06
CA ILE A 18 -21.99 36.51 -4.58
C ILE A 18 -20.50 36.20 -4.51
N ALA A 19 -19.90 36.41 -3.34
CA ALA A 19 -18.57 35.92 -3.03
C ALA A 19 -18.66 34.39 -3.06
N GLY A 20 -18.36 33.80 -4.21
CA GLY A 20 -18.19 32.37 -4.35
C GLY A 20 -17.10 31.94 -3.38
N ILE A 21 -17.52 31.29 -2.30
CA ILE A 21 -16.62 30.55 -1.42
C ILE A 21 -16.12 29.40 -2.29
N PHE A 22 -14.94 29.57 -2.90
CA PHE A 22 -14.18 28.43 -3.38
C PHE A 22 -13.84 27.60 -2.15
N VAL A 23 -14.58 26.50 -1.98
CA VAL A 23 -14.24 25.46 -1.02
C VAL A 23 -12.83 25.02 -1.38
N ALA A 24 -11.87 25.42 -0.55
CA ALA A 24 -10.52 24.94 -0.59
C ALA A 24 -10.58 23.42 -0.64
N GLY A 25 -10.05 22.85 -1.72
CA GLY A 25 -9.92 21.40 -1.87
C GLY A 25 -9.34 20.84 -0.58
N ALA A 26 -10.02 19.85 -0.01
CA ALA A 26 -9.63 19.22 1.24
C ALA A 26 -8.12 18.94 1.21
N PRO A 27 -7.38 19.17 2.31
CA PRO A 27 -6.03 18.64 2.40
C PRO A 27 -6.17 17.13 2.15
N ALA A 28 -5.61 16.67 1.04
CA ALA A 28 -5.31 15.27 0.89
C ALA A 28 -4.32 14.98 2.01
N TRP A 29 -4.84 14.52 3.15
CA TRP A 29 -4.03 13.83 4.13
C TRP A 29 -3.57 12.58 3.41
N SER A 30 -2.45 12.71 2.70
CA SER A 30 -1.53 11.61 2.50
C SER A 30 -1.08 11.23 3.90
N PHE A 31 -1.87 10.40 4.57
CA PHE A 31 -1.34 9.49 5.54
C PHE A 31 -0.28 8.72 4.76
N GLY A 32 0.96 9.19 4.84
CA GLY A 32 2.10 8.36 4.55
C GLY A 32 1.87 7.14 5.42
N ALA A 33 1.38 6.07 4.79
CA ALA A 33 1.28 4.77 5.40
C ALA A 33 2.68 4.53 5.97
N GLY A 34 2.80 4.59 7.30
CA GLY A 34 4.05 4.23 7.97
C GLY A 34 4.44 2.89 7.37
N SER A 35 5.57 2.87 6.66
CA SER A 35 5.87 1.79 5.74
C SER A 35 6.10 0.53 6.55
N SER A 36 5.05 -0.26 6.74
CA SER A 36 5.13 -1.61 7.33
C SER A 36 5.97 -2.55 6.46
N ARG A 37 6.31 -2.09 5.24
CA ARG A 37 7.25 -2.64 4.28
C ARG A 37 8.68 -2.44 4.80
N ASN A 38 9.30 -3.51 5.28
CA ASN A 38 10.70 -3.48 5.70
C ASN A 38 11.46 -4.65 5.03
N PRO A 39 12.50 -4.36 4.21
CA PRO A 39 13.32 -5.40 3.59
C PRO A 39 14.03 -6.32 4.59
N ASP A 40 14.23 -5.89 5.84
CA ASP A 40 14.85 -6.69 6.89
C ASP A 40 14.09 -8.00 7.13
N TYR A 41 12.76 -8.00 6.98
CA TYR A 41 11.96 -9.22 7.12
C TYR A 41 12.28 -10.26 6.03
N LEU A 42 12.76 -9.84 4.87
CA LEU A 42 13.24 -10.75 3.82
C LEU A 42 14.59 -11.35 4.23
N ALA A 43 15.48 -10.53 4.78
CA ALA A 43 16.82 -10.95 5.20
C ALA A 43 16.80 -11.97 6.36
N MET A 44 15.76 -11.94 7.19
CA MET A 44 15.55 -12.93 8.27
C MET A 44 15.16 -14.32 7.76
N LEU A 45 14.72 -14.44 6.50
CA LEU A 45 14.34 -15.73 5.95
C LEU A 45 15.57 -16.60 5.65
N PRO A 46 15.42 -17.94 5.69
CA PRO A 46 16.41 -18.84 5.14
C PRO A 46 16.70 -18.53 3.67
N ALA A 47 17.98 -18.59 3.25
CA ALA A 47 18.42 -18.20 1.91
C ALA A 47 17.67 -18.93 0.78
N ASN A 48 17.27 -20.18 1.00
CA ASN A 48 16.48 -20.94 0.02
C ASN A 48 15.07 -20.37 -0.14
N VAL A 49 14.46 -19.88 0.94
CA VAL A 49 13.12 -19.28 0.93
C VAL A 49 13.17 -17.85 0.37
N GLN A 50 14.22 -17.09 0.67
CA GLN A 50 14.45 -15.77 0.06
C GLN A 50 14.39 -15.83 -1.46
N LYS A 51 15.10 -16.79 -2.07
CA LYS A 51 15.12 -17.00 -3.52
C LYS A 51 13.74 -17.29 -4.09
N ILE A 52 12.93 -18.09 -3.39
CA ILE A 52 11.56 -18.41 -3.82
C ILE A 52 10.68 -17.15 -3.78
N VAL A 53 10.73 -16.39 -2.69
CA VAL A 53 9.92 -15.17 -2.50
C VAL A 53 10.30 -14.10 -3.54
N VAL A 54 11.60 -13.85 -3.73
CA VAL A 54 12.13 -12.94 -4.75
C VAL A 54 11.73 -13.38 -6.16
N GLY A 55 11.84 -14.68 -6.46
CA GLY A 55 11.43 -15.25 -7.74
C GLY A 55 9.95 -15.04 -8.04
N ARG A 56 9.07 -15.18 -7.03
CA ARG A 56 7.62 -14.93 -7.17
C ARG A 56 7.30 -13.46 -7.49
N CYS A 57 8.11 -12.52 -7.01
CA CYS A 57 7.96 -11.09 -7.31
C CYS A 57 8.71 -10.63 -8.57
N ASN A 58 9.35 -11.53 -9.31
CA ASN A 58 10.24 -11.18 -10.43
C ASN A 58 11.34 -10.16 -10.04
N GLY A 59 11.86 -10.27 -8.82
CA GLY A 59 12.92 -9.39 -8.31
C GLY A 59 12.54 -8.71 -7.00
N ALA A 60 11.83 -7.59 -7.06
CA ALA A 60 11.59 -6.76 -5.89
C ALA A 60 10.43 -7.31 -5.03
N ALA A 61 10.81 -8.08 -4.01
CA ALA A 61 9.90 -8.59 -2.98
C ALA A 61 10.00 -7.73 -1.71
N HIS A 62 8.85 -7.35 -1.18
CA HIS A 62 8.78 -6.44 -0.06
C HIS A 62 7.84 -6.97 1.02
N PRO A 63 8.39 -7.76 1.96
CA PRO A 63 7.62 -8.29 3.05
C PRO A 63 7.21 -7.21 4.04
N HIS A 64 6.03 -7.39 4.61
CA HIS A 64 5.54 -6.59 5.72
C HIS A 64 5.74 -7.32 7.05
N GLN A 65 5.46 -6.61 8.15
CA GLN A 65 5.40 -7.22 9.48
C GLN A 65 4.51 -8.48 9.46
N TYR A 66 4.96 -9.54 10.13
CA TYR A 66 4.30 -10.85 10.19
C TYR A 66 4.14 -11.57 8.83
N PHE A 67 4.91 -11.19 7.80
CA PHE A 67 5.01 -11.99 6.58
C PHE A 67 5.48 -13.41 6.87
N ALA A 68 6.41 -13.58 7.82
CA ALA A 68 6.93 -14.88 8.21
C ALA A 68 6.83 -15.06 9.73
N THR A 69 6.27 -16.20 10.13
CA THR A 69 6.18 -16.61 11.54
C THR A 69 6.98 -17.89 11.74
N PHE A 70 7.96 -17.86 12.64
CA PHE A 70 8.82 -19.01 12.95
C PHE A 70 8.33 -19.70 14.22
N PHE A 71 8.06 -21.01 14.11
CA PHE A 71 7.68 -21.89 15.20
C PHE A 71 8.87 -22.79 15.54
N TYR A 72 9.71 -22.34 16.48
CA TYR A 72 10.95 -23.05 16.84
C TYR A 72 10.70 -24.46 17.39
N ASN A 73 9.58 -24.70 18.07
CA ASN A 73 9.24 -25.99 18.66
C ASN A 73 8.95 -27.08 17.62
N SER A 74 8.25 -26.73 16.54
CA SER A 74 7.94 -27.64 15.43
C SER A 74 8.92 -27.52 14.27
N ALA A 75 9.90 -26.62 14.37
CA ALA A 75 10.80 -26.24 13.29
C ALA A 75 10.05 -25.86 11.99
N GLU A 76 8.90 -25.20 12.15
CA GLU A 76 8.04 -24.75 11.07
C GLU A 76 8.16 -23.24 10.86
N MET A 77 7.95 -22.80 9.62
CA MET A 77 7.89 -21.40 9.25
C MET A 77 6.67 -21.20 8.36
N HIS A 78 5.80 -20.28 8.76
CA HIS A 78 4.58 -19.96 8.03
C HIS A 78 4.79 -18.65 7.29
N LEU A 79 4.58 -18.67 5.97
CA LEU A 79 4.61 -17.51 5.10
C LEU A 79 3.17 -17.06 4.78
N HIS A 80 2.94 -15.77 4.93
CA HIS A 80 1.66 -15.09 4.78
C HIS A 80 1.75 -14.12 3.59
N TYR A 81 1.36 -14.57 2.39
CA TYR A 81 1.53 -13.76 1.18
C TYR A 81 0.53 -12.60 1.07
N ASP A 82 -0.47 -12.51 1.95
CA ASP A 82 -1.26 -11.28 2.15
C ASP A 82 -0.40 -10.12 2.66
N ARG A 83 0.72 -10.43 3.33
CA ARG A 83 1.71 -9.48 3.84
C ARG A 83 2.94 -9.37 2.94
N LEU A 84 2.82 -9.72 1.66
CA LEU A 84 3.88 -9.54 0.67
C LEU A 84 3.45 -8.58 -0.44
N SER A 85 4.25 -7.54 -0.64
CA SER A 85 4.09 -6.63 -1.78
C SER A 85 5.19 -6.87 -2.81
N CYS A 86 4.83 -6.93 -4.08
CA CYS A 86 5.78 -6.87 -5.20
C CYS A 86 5.65 -5.49 -5.90
N ASP A 87 6.57 -5.16 -6.80
CA ASP A 87 6.47 -3.94 -7.63
C ASP A 87 5.41 -4.06 -8.76
N GLY A 88 4.75 -5.21 -8.87
CA GLY A 88 3.65 -5.48 -9.80
C GLY A 88 2.33 -5.80 -9.10
N PRO A 89 1.27 -6.15 -9.87
CA PRO A 89 -0.03 -6.49 -9.30
C PRO A 89 0.08 -7.67 -8.32
N ASN A 90 -0.55 -7.54 -7.15
CA ASN A 90 -0.55 -8.59 -6.15
C ASN A 90 -1.38 -9.79 -6.66
N ARG A 91 -0.71 -10.90 -6.97
CA ARG A 91 -1.31 -12.13 -7.50
C ARG A 91 -1.46 -13.24 -6.46
N PHE A 92 -1.15 -12.94 -5.20
CA PHE A 92 -1.15 -13.96 -4.15
C PHE A 92 -2.51 -14.16 -3.49
N CYS A 93 -3.46 -13.26 -3.73
CA CYS A 93 -4.82 -13.37 -3.24
C CYS A 93 -5.81 -13.67 -4.36
N THR A 94 -6.78 -14.51 -4.04
CA THR A 94 -7.86 -14.99 -4.90
C THR A 94 -9.19 -14.72 -4.19
N PRO A 95 -10.35 -14.89 -4.86
CA PRO A 95 -11.64 -14.77 -4.20
C PRO A 95 -11.83 -15.69 -2.99
N THR A 96 -11.11 -16.83 -2.94
CA THR A 96 -11.18 -17.81 -1.86
C THR A 96 -10.23 -17.51 -0.70
N GLY A 97 -9.33 -16.53 -0.83
CA GLY A 97 -8.34 -16.18 0.19
C GLY A 97 -6.97 -15.86 -0.39
N CYS A 98 -6.01 -15.60 0.49
CA CYS A 98 -4.61 -15.35 0.17
C CYS A 98 -3.75 -16.61 0.34
N LEU A 99 -2.65 -16.67 -0.39
CA LEU A 99 -1.71 -17.78 -0.35
C LEU A 99 -1.00 -17.84 1.01
N HIS A 100 -1.07 -19.00 1.64
CA HIS A 100 -0.29 -19.36 2.83
C HIS A 100 0.58 -20.56 2.50
N GLU A 101 1.84 -20.49 2.90
CA GLU A 101 2.78 -21.60 2.74
C GLU A 101 3.41 -21.95 4.08
N VAL A 102 3.53 -23.24 4.36
CA VAL A 102 4.19 -23.77 5.55
C VAL A 102 5.43 -24.50 5.11
N TYR A 103 6.57 -24.06 5.65
CA TYR A 103 7.86 -24.67 5.43
C TYR A 103 8.29 -25.39 6.70
N VAL A 104 8.77 -26.62 6.57
CA VAL A 104 9.33 -27.41 7.67
C VAL A 104 10.84 -27.50 7.50
N ARG A 105 11.58 -27.46 8.61
CA ARG A 105 13.02 -27.72 8.59
C ARG A 105 13.24 -29.21 8.31
N HIS A 106 13.86 -29.52 7.18
CA HIS A 106 14.21 -30.88 6.79
C HIS A 106 15.69 -30.91 6.39
N GLY A 107 16.49 -31.67 7.16
CA GLY A 107 17.95 -31.70 7.01
C GLY A 107 18.58 -30.32 7.25
N GLY A 108 19.35 -29.84 6.27
CA GLY A 108 20.08 -28.55 6.32
C GLY A 108 19.28 -27.32 5.86
N GLY A 109 17.99 -27.46 5.52
CA GLY A 109 17.19 -26.37 4.96
C GLY A 109 15.70 -26.45 5.30
N TYR A 110 14.94 -25.51 4.75
CA TYR A 110 13.48 -25.48 4.87
C TYR A 110 12.84 -25.99 3.58
N MET A 111 11.91 -26.94 3.67
CA MET A 111 11.17 -27.48 2.53
C MET A 111 9.69 -27.15 2.65
N LEU A 112 9.03 -26.90 1.52
CA LEU A 112 7.60 -26.62 1.48
C LEU A 112 6.84 -27.89 1.93
N SER A 113 6.10 -27.79 3.02
CA SER A 113 5.24 -28.85 3.56
C SER A 113 3.79 -28.68 3.10
N ARG A 114 3.29 -27.44 3.11
CA ARG A 114 1.90 -27.14 2.74
C ARG A 114 1.81 -25.82 1.99
N SER A 115 0.91 -25.77 1.01
CA SER A 115 0.52 -24.54 0.30
C SER A 115 -1.00 -24.54 0.16
N TYR A 116 -1.65 -23.48 0.59
CA TYR A 116 -3.11 -23.38 0.57
C TYR A 116 -3.56 -21.92 0.48
N TYR A 117 -4.81 -21.70 0.06
CA TYR A 117 -5.43 -20.38 0.10
C TYR A 117 -6.39 -20.30 1.29
N GLY A 118 -6.33 -19.22 2.05
CA GLY A 118 -7.14 -19.01 3.26
C GLY A 118 -7.34 -17.53 3.60
N ARG A 119 -8.17 -17.24 4.60
CA ARG A 119 -8.33 -15.89 5.16
C ARG A 119 -7.69 -15.80 6.54
#